data_AF-A0A502G4L2-F1
#
_entry.id   AF-A0A502G4L2-F1
#
_cell.length_a   1.000
_cell.length_b   1.000
_cell.length_c   1.000
_cell.angle_alpha   90.00
_cell.angle_beta   90.00
_cell.angle_gamma   90.00
#
_symmetry.space_group_name_H-M   'P 1'
#
loop_
_entity.id
_entity.type
_entity.pdbx_description
1 polymer ?
#
loop_
_entity_poly.entity_id
_entity_poly.type
_entity_poly.pdbx_seq_one_letter_code
_entity_poly.pdbx_strand_id
1 'polypeptide(L)'
;MCVLPDSSSIRESFCLNPIYSTKPEIESKGKSSPIPPWPFINSFLAPCGLIISPPDLIATDNYVPIAVPDVNPSLDEQATALIQSSLQESEAYLTSGSHRAAVQEILWLLETITSAFRGVKVSEDGNIKGKYFSKIIGDLQRLHQGKTLERVITWLDNMYGFLSAPEGGGVRHGSTLDGHAELTQNEARLFCDLTRSYITYLLNEHARLVGKPGRERRRRMER
;
A
#
# COMPACT_ATOMS: atom_id res chain seq x y z
N MET A 1 -0.68 -44.82 26.34
CA MET A 1 -1.45 -43.70 26.89
C MET A 1 -0.42 -42.64 27.24
N CYS A 2 -0.12 -41.76 26.29
CA CYS A 2 0.88 -40.71 26.46
C CYS A 2 0.19 -39.38 26.15
N VAL A 3 0.23 -38.53 27.17
CA VAL A 3 -0.46 -37.24 27.28
C VAL A 3 0.12 -36.27 26.25
N LEU A 4 -0.74 -35.62 25.48
CA LEU A 4 -0.36 -34.53 24.57
C LEU A 4 0.14 -33.34 25.39
N PRO A 5 1.29 -32.74 25.08
CA PRO A 5 1.70 -31.48 25.67
C PRO A 5 0.91 -30.31 25.07
N ASP A 6 0.71 -29.31 25.92
CA ASP A 6 -0.13 -28.13 25.79
C ASP A 6 0.18 -27.27 24.55
N SER A 7 -0.87 -26.74 23.93
CA SER A 7 -0.88 -26.01 22.65
C SER A 7 -0.26 -24.59 22.70
N SER A 8 0.35 -24.22 23.83
CA SER A 8 1.00 -22.92 24.05
C SER A 8 2.42 -22.81 23.49
N SER A 9 3.00 -23.89 22.97
CA SER A 9 4.44 -23.92 22.61
C SER A 9 4.80 -23.74 21.12
N ILE A 10 3.85 -23.53 20.20
CA ILE A 10 4.13 -23.69 18.75
C ILE A 10 4.09 -22.39 17.90
N ARG A 11 3.75 -21.20 18.43
CA ARG A 11 3.49 -20.03 17.55
C ARG A 11 4.16 -18.70 17.89
N GLU A 12 5.29 -18.69 18.60
CA GLU A 12 6.08 -17.46 18.79
C GLU A 12 7.28 -17.33 17.83
N SER A 13 7.59 -18.37 17.05
CA SER A 13 8.85 -18.45 16.30
C SER A 13 8.89 -17.73 14.94
N PHE A 14 7.83 -17.05 14.50
CA PHE A 14 7.79 -16.53 13.11
C PHE A 14 8.12 -15.05 12.92
N CYS A 15 8.10 -14.22 13.98
CA CYS A 15 8.33 -12.77 13.83
C CYS A 15 9.52 -12.21 14.64
N LEU A 16 10.15 -12.98 15.53
CA LEU A 16 11.29 -12.55 16.35
C LEU A 16 12.64 -13.17 15.95
N ASN A 17 12.61 -14.20 15.09
CA ASN A 17 13.80 -14.87 14.58
C ASN A 17 14.81 -13.97 13.82
N PRO A 18 14.48 -12.83 13.17
CA PRO A 18 15.50 -12.05 12.49
C PRO A 18 16.43 -11.28 13.44
N ILE A 19 15.98 -10.97 14.66
CA ILE A 19 16.78 -10.21 15.65
C ILE A 19 17.72 -11.15 16.41
N TYR A 20 17.26 -12.36 16.76
CA TYR A 20 18.07 -13.35 17.46
C TYR A 20 19.05 -14.08 16.53
N SER A 21 18.66 -14.41 15.31
CA SER A 21 19.51 -15.20 14.39
C SER A 21 20.69 -14.43 13.80
N THR A 22 20.68 -13.09 13.85
CA THR A 22 21.72 -12.28 13.20
C THR A 22 22.92 -11.97 14.09
N LYS A 23 22.83 -12.16 15.42
CA LYS A 23 23.95 -11.85 16.33
C LYS A 23 25.17 -12.78 16.12
N PRO A 24 25.00 -14.12 16.10
CA PRO A 24 26.12 -15.02 15.83
C PRO A 24 26.65 -14.89 14.38
N GLU A 25 25.77 -14.58 13.42
CA GLU A 25 26.15 -14.45 12.00
C GLU A 25 26.93 -13.16 11.69
N ILE A 26 26.62 -12.03 12.33
CA ILE A 26 27.31 -10.75 12.11
C ILE A 26 28.72 -10.78 12.70
N GLU A 27 28.92 -11.42 13.87
CA GLU A 27 30.26 -11.60 14.46
C GLU A 27 31.15 -12.52 13.62
N SER A 28 30.57 -13.53 12.94
CA SER A 28 31.31 -14.45 12.06
C SER A 28 31.84 -13.84 10.76
N LYS A 29 31.35 -12.64 10.36
CA LYS A 29 31.68 -11.99 9.07
C LYS A 29 32.61 -10.77 9.17
N GLY A 30 33.24 -10.53 10.33
CA GLY A 30 34.32 -9.55 10.46
C GLY A 30 33.93 -8.09 10.18
N LYS A 31 32.63 -7.76 10.18
CA LYS A 31 32.13 -6.38 10.15
C LYS A 31 31.42 -6.09 11.46
N SER A 32 32.16 -5.46 12.37
CA SER A 32 31.64 -4.90 13.61
C SER A 32 30.69 -3.74 13.30
N SER A 33 29.44 -4.02 12.97
CA SER A 33 28.37 -3.03 13.14
C SER A 33 28.02 -2.97 14.62
N PRO A 34 28.10 -1.80 15.29
CA PRO A 34 27.77 -1.70 16.70
C PRO A 34 26.27 -1.98 16.89
N ILE A 35 25.97 -3.11 17.54
CA ILE A 35 24.60 -3.45 17.93
C ILE A 35 24.24 -2.58 19.13
N PRO A 36 23.06 -1.92 19.14
CA PRO A 36 22.64 -1.14 20.28
C PRO A 36 22.62 -2.00 21.56
N PRO A 37 23.07 -1.47 22.70
CA PRO A 37 23.11 -2.24 23.94
C PRO A 37 21.69 -2.60 24.39
N TRP A 38 21.52 -3.76 25.04
CA TRP A 38 20.20 -4.25 25.47
C TRP A 38 19.36 -3.24 26.28
N PRO A 39 19.94 -2.43 27.20
CA PRO A 39 19.18 -1.36 27.87
C PRO A 39 18.53 -0.36 26.91
N PHE A 40 19.20 -0.04 25.80
CA PHE A 40 18.64 0.85 24.77
C PHE A 40 17.50 0.17 24.00
N ILE A 41 17.61 -1.12 23.68
CA ILE A 41 16.53 -1.83 23.00
C ILE A 41 15.32 -1.99 23.95
N ASN A 42 15.58 -2.32 25.22
CA ASN A 42 14.54 -2.48 26.23
C ASN A 42 13.81 -1.17 26.56
N SER A 43 14.43 0.01 26.36
CA SER A 43 13.68 1.28 26.52
C SER A 43 12.56 1.45 25.49
N PHE A 44 12.65 0.81 24.33
CA PHE A 44 11.57 0.81 23.32
C PHE A 44 10.56 -0.32 23.52
N LEU A 45 10.97 -1.43 24.14
CA LEU A 45 10.10 -2.59 24.36
C LEU A 45 9.29 -2.48 25.67
N ALA A 46 9.84 -1.80 26.69
CA ALA A 46 9.18 -1.66 27.99
C ALA A 46 7.77 -1.02 27.89
N PRO A 47 7.50 -0.01 27.05
CA PRO A 47 6.15 0.52 26.84
C PRO A 47 5.16 -0.50 26.27
N CYS A 48 5.64 -1.52 25.55
CA CYS A 48 4.84 -2.60 25.00
C CYS A 48 4.71 -3.79 25.96
N GLY A 49 5.25 -3.67 27.18
CA GLY A 49 5.26 -4.76 28.15
C GLY A 49 6.22 -5.90 27.81
N LEU A 50 7.28 -5.64 27.05
CA LEU A 50 8.27 -6.65 26.65
C LEU A 50 9.67 -6.26 27.14
N ILE A 51 10.47 -7.24 27.57
CA ILE A 51 11.87 -7.06 27.97
C ILE A 51 12.71 -8.18 27.37
N ILE A 52 13.78 -7.83 26.66
CA ILE A 52 14.82 -8.78 26.27
C ILE A 52 15.74 -9.02 27.48
N SER A 53 15.77 -10.25 27.97
CA SER A 53 16.73 -10.75 28.95
C SER A 53 17.42 -11.97 28.33
N PRO A 54 18.50 -11.79 27.56
CA PRO A 54 19.06 -12.86 26.74
C PRO A 54 19.33 -14.13 27.56
N PRO A 55 18.93 -15.31 27.07
CA PRO A 55 18.42 -15.59 25.71
C PRO A 55 16.91 -15.39 25.52
N ASP A 56 16.21 -14.90 26.53
CA ASP A 56 14.74 -14.90 26.57
C ASP A 56 14.15 -13.52 26.25
N LEU A 57 12.91 -13.53 25.73
CA LEU A 57 12.03 -12.37 25.66
C LEU A 57 10.92 -12.59 26.69
N ILE A 58 10.81 -11.67 27.64
CA ILE A 58 9.91 -11.79 28.78
C ILE A 58 8.77 -10.79 28.62
N ALA A 59 7.53 -11.26 28.70
CA ALA A 59 6.37 -10.40 28.85
C ALA A 59 6.25 -9.92 30.30
N THR A 60 6.03 -8.62 30.49
CA THR A 60 5.79 -8.01 31.80
C THR A 60 4.29 -7.87 32.05
N ASP A 61 3.91 -7.43 33.25
CA ASP A 61 2.52 -7.21 33.62
C ASP A 61 1.79 -6.15 32.76
N ASN A 62 2.56 -5.34 32.01
CA ASN A 62 2.03 -4.34 31.07
C ASN A 62 1.80 -4.90 29.66
N TYR A 63 2.10 -6.18 29.42
CA TYR A 63 1.90 -6.80 28.11
C TYR A 63 0.41 -6.96 27.83
N VAL A 64 -0.08 -6.29 26.79
CA VAL A 64 -1.42 -6.50 26.27
C VAL A 64 -1.30 -7.35 25.00
N PRO A 65 -1.77 -8.61 25.00
CA PRO A 65 -1.82 -9.41 23.79
C PRO A 65 -2.65 -8.68 22.73
N ILE A 66 -2.10 -8.57 21.52
CA ILE A 66 -2.88 -8.06 20.38
C ILE A 66 -3.93 -9.13 20.06
N ALA A 67 -5.20 -8.79 20.26
CA ALA A 67 -6.30 -9.67 19.91
C ALA A 67 -6.23 -10.00 18.42
N VAL A 68 -6.04 -11.27 18.09
CA VAL A 68 -6.14 -11.76 16.72
C VAL A 68 -7.64 -11.95 16.44
N PRO A 69 -8.20 -11.33 15.38
CA PRO A 69 -9.60 -11.53 15.02
C PRO A 69 -9.89 -13.01 14.75
N ASP A 70 -11.04 -13.51 15.24
CA ASP A 70 -11.48 -14.88 14.99
C ASP A 70 -11.70 -15.17 13.50
N VAL A 71 -12.03 -14.11 12.75
CA VAL A 71 -12.15 -14.15 11.28
C VAL A 71 -11.35 -12.98 10.72
N ASN A 72 -10.26 -13.29 10.04
CA ASN A 72 -9.55 -12.29 9.25
C ASN A 72 -10.37 -11.97 8.00
N PRO A 73 -10.63 -10.68 7.70
CA PRO A 73 -11.30 -10.32 6.46
C PRO A 73 -10.48 -10.79 5.26
N SER A 74 -11.16 -11.16 4.20
CA SER A 74 -10.51 -11.48 2.93
C SER A 74 -9.73 -10.27 2.39
N LEU A 75 -8.77 -10.52 1.50
CA LEU A 75 -8.01 -9.43 0.86
C LEU A 75 -8.93 -8.47 0.09
N ASP A 76 -10.01 -8.98 -0.53
CA ASP A 76 -10.98 -8.18 -1.27
C ASP A 76 -11.79 -7.26 -0.34
N GLU A 77 -12.17 -7.76 0.84
CA GLU A 77 -12.85 -6.97 1.87
C GLU A 77 -11.91 -5.89 2.42
N GLN A 78 -10.64 -6.24 2.71
CA GLN A 78 -9.64 -5.27 3.17
C GLN A 78 -9.38 -4.18 2.14
N ALA A 79 -9.24 -4.54 0.86
CA ALA A 79 -9.05 -3.58 -0.22
C ALA A 79 -10.26 -2.64 -0.37
N THR A 80 -11.48 -3.19 -0.30
CA THR A 80 -12.71 -2.40 -0.35
C THR A 80 -12.80 -1.43 0.82
N ALA A 81 -12.50 -1.89 2.03
CA ALA A 81 -12.50 -1.05 3.23
C ALA A 81 -11.46 0.08 3.12
N LEU A 82 -10.25 -0.20 2.62
CA LEU A 82 -9.21 0.81 2.40
C LEU A 82 -9.67 1.88 1.41
N ILE A 83 -10.25 1.47 0.27
CA ILE A 83 -10.78 2.41 -0.72
C ILE A 83 -11.85 3.30 -0.10
N GLN A 84 -12.79 2.71 0.65
CA GLN A 84 -13.87 3.47 1.31
C GLN A 84 -13.34 4.43 2.37
N SER A 85 -12.41 4.01 3.22
CA SER A 85 -11.80 4.85 4.26
C SER A 85 -11.12 6.06 3.65
N SER A 86 -10.27 5.85 2.65
CA SER A 86 -9.53 6.94 1.99
C SER A 86 -10.45 7.93 1.27
N LEU A 87 -11.51 7.45 0.62
CA LEU A 87 -12.54 8.33 0.03
C LEU A 87 -13.26 9.19 1.06
N GLN A 88 -13.59 8.61 2.22
CA GLN A 88 -14.24 9.30 3.34
C GLN A 88 -13.30 10.31 3.99
N GLU A 89 -12.04 9.95 4.22
CA GLU A 89 -11.02 10.84 4.78
C GLU A 89 -10.77 12.05 3.89
N SER A 90 -10.65 11.84 2.57
CA SER A 90 -10.54 12.94 1.61
C SER A 90 -11.75 13.90 1.68
N GLU A 91 -12.97 13.37 1.84
CA GLU A 91 -14.17 14.21 1.99
C GLU A 91 -14.22 14.95 3.33
N ALA A 92 -13.79 14.29 4.41
CA ALA A 92 -13.67 14.91 5.72
C ALA A 92 -12.68 16.09 5.68
N TYR A 93 -11.53 15.92 5.01
CA TYR A 93 -10.56 16.98 4.80
C TYR A 93 -11.13 18.15 3.96
N LEU A 94 -11.91 17.88 2.91
CA LEU A 94 -12.59 18.95 2.17
C LEU A 94 -13.56 19.74 3.06
N THR A 95 -14.32 19.02 3.88
CA THR A 95 -15.32 19.62 4.78
C THR A 95 -14.67 20.44 5.88
N SER A 96 -13.51 20.03 6.40
CA SER A 96 -12.76 20.74 7.43
C SER A 96 -11.87 21.88 6.90
N GLY A 97 -11.88 22.13 5.58
CA GLY A 97 -11.01 23.13 4.96
C GLY A 97 -9.53 22.71 4.89
N SER A 98 -9.24 21.42 5.02
CA SER A 98 -7.90 20.85 4.87
C SER A 98 -7.63 20.46 3.42
N HIS A 99 -7.73 21.44 2.51
CA HIS A 99 -7.68 21.32 1.05
C HIS A 99 -6.52 20.46 0.52
N ARG A 100 -5.29 20.76 0.96
CA ARG A 100 -4.09 20.02 0.55
C ARG A 100 -4.13 18.57 1.02
N ALA A 101 -4.58 18.33 2.25
CA ALA A 101 -4.69 16.98 2.79
C ALA A 101 -5.73 16.16 2.02
N ALA A 102 -6.86 16.76 1.65
CA ALA A 102 -7.87 16.10 0.83
C ALA A 102 -7.33 15.61 -0.51
N VAL A 103 -6.59 16.47 -1.21
CA VAL A 103 -5.99 16.13 -2.51
C VAL A 103 -4.83 15.14 -2.35
N GLN A 104 -4.05 15.25 -1.29
CA GLN A 104 -2.98 14.29 -1.01
C GLN A 104 -3.54 12.88 -0.76
N GLU A 105 -4.62 12.77 0.01
CA GLU A 105 -5.26 11.50 0.33
C GLU A 105 -5.81 10.81 -0.92
N ILE A 106 -6.48 11.56 -1.80
CA ILE A 106 -7.06 10.97 -3.01
C ILE A 106 -5.98 10.60 -4.06
N LEU A 107 -4.86 11.34 -4.10
CA LEU A 107 -3.72 10.97 -4.95
C LEU A 107 -3.02 9.71 -4.45
N TRP A 108 -2.88 9.56 -3.13
CA TRP A 108 -2.35 8.34 -2.52
C TRP A 108 -3.21 7.12 -2.87
N LEU A 109 -4.54 7.26 -2.79
CA LEU A 109 -5.45 6.19 -3.18
C LEU A 109 -5.31 5.84 -4.67
N LEU A 110 -5.18 6.85 -5.52
CA LEU A 110 -4.95 6.65 -6.95
C LEU A 110 -3.65 5.87 -7.22
N GLU A 111 -2.55 6.18 -6.52
CA GLU A 111 -1.30 5.42 -6.61
C GLU A 111 -1.49 3.97 -6.16
N THR A 112 -2.23 3.77 -5.07
CA THR A 112 -2.54 2.43 -4.54
C THR A 112 -3.33 1.61 -5.56
N ILE A 113 -4.38 2.17 -6.16
CA ILE A 113 -5.21 1.48 -7.16
C ILE A 113 -4.46 1.21 -8.46
N THR A 114 -3.67 2.17 -8.94
CA THR A 114 -2.87 1.95 -10.15
C THR A 114 -1.84 0.84 -9.96
N SER A 115 -1.30 0.66 -8.76
CA SER A 115 -0.38 -0.44 -8.46
C SER A 115 -1.00 -1.84 -8.68
N ALA A 116 -2.32 -1.97 -8.57
CA ALA A 116 -3.04 -3.23 -8.80
C ALA A 116 -2.99 -3.70 -10.27
N PHE A 117 -2.76 -2.79 -11.22
CA PHE A 117 -2.60 -3.15 -12.63
C PHE A 117 -1.28 -3.88 -12.93
N ARG A 118 -0.33 -3.87 -11.99
CA ARG A 118 0.95 -4.56 -12.17
C ARG A 118 0.72 -6.05 -12.39
N GLY A 119 1.29 -6.59 -13.47
CA GLY A 119 1.17 -8.00 -13.82
C GLY A 119 -0.11 -8.36 -14.58
N VAL A 120 -1.03 -7.42 -14.79
CA VAL A 120 -2.20 -7.63 -15.67
C VAL A 120 -1.70 -7.86 -17.11
N LYS A 121 -2.21 -8.93 -17.73
CA LYS A 121 -1.94 -9.27 -19.13
C LYS A 121 -3.00 -8.64 -20.02
N VAL A 122 -2.60 -7.76 -20.92
CA VAL A 122 -3.55 -7.04 -21.80
C VAL A 122 -3.74 -7.77 -23.13
N SER A 123 -2.70 -8.47 -23.61
CA SER A 123 -2.66 -9.26 -24.86
C SER A 123 -1.52 -10.30 -24.81
N GLU A 124 -1.37 -11.15 -25.83
CA GLU A 124 -0.20 -12.06 -25.98
C GLU A 124 1.15 -11.29 -25.99
N ASP A 125 1.17 -10.06 -26.49
CA ASP A 125 2.39 -9.27 -26.71
C ASP A 125 2.75 -8.26 -25.60
N GLY A 126 2.02 -8.23 -24.47
CA GLY A 126 2.27 -7.19 -23.47
C GLY A 126 1.69 -7.41 -22.08
N ASN A 127 2.57 -7.33 -21.08
CA ASN A 127 2.22 -7.23 -19.66
C ASN A 127 2.65 -5.87 -19.10
N ILE A 128 1.93 -5.44 -18.06
CA ILE A 128 2.26 -4.26 -17.28
C ILE A 128 3.39 -4.65 -16.31
N LYS A 129 4.62 -4.15 -16.54
CA LYS A 129 5.82 -4.52 -15.76
C LYS A 129 6.25 -3.44 -14.77
N GLY A 130 5.77 -2.21 -14.94
CA GLY A 130 6.09 -1.08 -14.06
C GLY A 130 5.87 -1.38 -12.57
N LYS A 131 6.79 -0.92 -11.73
CA LYS A 131 6.67 -0.96 -10.25
C LYS A 131 6.14 0.35 -9.67
N TYR A 132 6.37 1.46 -10.38
CA TYR A 132 6.03 2.81 -9.94
C TYR A 132 4.89 3.35 -10.81
N PHE A 133 4.11 4.26 -10.25
CA PHE A 133 2.98 4.93 -10.90
C PHE A 133 3.28 5.29 -12.37
N SER A 134 4.31 6.12 -12.61
CA SER A 134 4.63 6.61 -13.97
C SER A 134 4.96 5.48 -14.96
N LYS A 135 5.56 4.37 -14.50
CA LYS A 135 5.83 3.22 -15.37
C LYS A 135 4.58 2.41 -15.68
N ILE A 136 3.69 2.25 -14.70
CA ILE A 136 2.40 1.55 -14.89
C ILE A 136 1.51 2.36 -15.83
N ILE A 137 1.45 3.67 -15.64
CA ILE A 137 0.74 4.62 -16.49
C ILE A 137 1.27 4.58 -17.93
N GLY A 138 2.60 4.61 -18.12
CA GLY A 138 3.20 4.48 -19.45
C GLY A 138 2.92 3.14 -20.14
N ASP A 139 2.94 2.04 -19.38
CA ASP A 139 2.54 0.72 -19.90
C ASP A 139 1.05 0.70 -20.30
N LEU A 140 0.17 1.28 -19.49
CA LEU A 140 -1.27 1.38 -19.79
C LEU A 140 -1.53 2.21 -21.04
N GLN A 141 -0.88 3.36 -21.22
CA GLN A 141 -0.98 4.17 -22.44
C GLN A 141 -0.54 3.37 -23.67
N ARG A 142 0.66 2.77 -23.61
CA ARG A 142 1.23 2.02 -24.73
C ARG A 142 0.38 0.81 -25.12
N LEU A 143 -0.15 0.06 -24.16
CA LEU A 143 -0.93 -1.16 -24.42
C LEU A 143 -2.37 -0.86 -24.87
N HIS A 144 -2.84 0.37 -24.69
CA HIS A 144 -4.21 0.79 -25.02
C HIS A 144 -4.29 1.93 -26.04
N GLN A 145 -3.24 2.13 -26.84
CA GLN A 145 -3.20 3.16 -27.89
C GLN A 145 -4.48 3.18 -28.74
N GLY A 146 -5.05 4.37 -28.91
CA GLY A 146 -6.25 4.59 -29.72
C GLY A 146 -7.56 4.18 -29.03
N LYS A 147 -7.52 3.78 -27.75
CA LYS A 147 -8.71 3.46 -26.95
C LYS A 147 -8.99 4.54 -25.92
N THR A 148 -10.22 4.60 -25.43
CA THR A 148 -10.63 5.51 -24.36
C THR A 148 -9.73 5.43 -23.12
N LEU A 149 -9.27 4.23 -22.76
CA LEU A 149 -8.38 4.06 -21.60
C LEU A 149 -7.06 4.83 -21.78
N GLU A 150 -6.45 4.86 -22.96
CA GLU A 150 -5.24 5.66 -23.20
C GLU A 150 -5.51 7.16 -23.04
N ARG A 151 -6.66 7.64 -23.52
CA ARG A 151 -7.06 9.05 -23.34
C ARG A 151 -7.28 9.41 -21.87
N VAL A 152 -7.99 8.58 -21.13
CA VAL A 152 -8.26 8.79 -19.70
C VAL A 152 -6.96 8.78 -18.89
N ILE A 153 -6.08 7.82 -19.16
CA ILE A 153 -4.77 7.72 -18.50
C ILE A 153 -3.92 8.96 -18.81
N THR A 154 -3.99 9.51 -20.03
CA THR A 154 -3.28 10.75 -20.38
C THR A 154 -3.78 11.95 -19.58
N TRP A 155 -5.10 12.12 -19.42
CA TRP A 155 -5.64 13.21 -18.59
C TRP A 155 -5.25 13.06 -17.13
N LEU A 156 -5.29 11.84 -16.62
CA LEU A 156 -4.90 11.48 -15.27
C LEU A 156 -3.41 11.77 -15.03
N ASP A 157 -2.53 11.36 -15.96
CA ASP A 157 -1.08 11.59 -15.87
C ASP A 157 -0.74 13.08 -15.88
N ASN A 158 -1.40 13.87 -16.73
CA ASN A 158 -1.23 15.33 -16.75
C ASN A 158 -1.66 15.97 -15.43
N MET A 159 -2.81 15.57 -14.89
CA MET A 159 -3.32 16.07 -13.60
C MET A 159 -2.39 15.68 -12.45
N TYR A 160 -1.98 14.41 -12.38
CA TYR A 160 -1.05 13.90 -11.39
C TYR A 160 0.31 14.62 -11.49
N GLY A 161 0.84 14.78 -12.69
CA GLY A 161 2.09 15.49 -12.95
C GLY A 161 2.04 16.94 -12.51
N PHE A 162 0.94 17.66 -12.79
CA PHE A 162 0.74 19.01 -12.30
C PHE A 162 0.68 19.06 -10.77
N LEU A 163 -0.15 18.22 -10.13
CA LEU A 163 -0.35 18.25 -8.68
C LEU A 163 0.91 17.83 -7.90
N SER A 164 1.64 16.85 -8.43
CA SER A 164 2.85 16.32 -7.79
C SER A 164 4.12 17.09 -8.15
N ALA A 165 4.11 18.04 -9.10
CA ALA A 165 5.29 18.84 -9.40
C ALA A 165 5.53 19.90 -8.29
N PRO A 166 6.79 20.13 -7.87
CA PRO A 166 7.12 21.22 -6.94
C PRO A 166 6.66 22.58 -7.47
N GLU A 167 6.94 22.88 -8.74
CA GLU A 167 6.54 24.14 -9.39
C GLU A 167 5.06 24.16 -9.86
N GLY A 168 4.32 23.06 -9.66
CA GLY A 168 2.91 22.94 -9.99
C GLY A 168 2.02 23.10 -8.75
N GLY A 169 1.16 22.11 -8.49
CA GLY A 169 0.28 22.10 -7.30
C GLY A 169 1.00 21.83 -5.97
N GLY A 170 2.24 21.34 -6.01
CA GLY A 170 3.07 21.12 -4.82
C GLY A 170 2.48 20.14 -3.80
N VAL A 171 1.52 19.28 -4.21
CA VAL A 171 0.90 18.26 -3.35
C VAL A 171 1.76 17.00 -3.43
N ARG A 172 2.79 16.94 -2.58
CA ARG A 172 3.66 15.76 -2.42
C ARG A 172 3.58 15.19 -1.01
N HIS A 173 3.81 13.89 -0.91
CA HIS A 173 4.04 13.23 0.37
C HIS A 173 5.22 13.88 1.12
N GLY A 174 4.92 14.47 2.28
CA GLY A 174 5.94 14.79 3.30
C GLY A 174 6.69 16.11 3.17
N SER A 175 6.25 17.06 2.33
CA SER A 175 6.90 18.37 2.24
C SER A 175 5.93 19.53 2.44
N THR A 176 6.02 20.20 3.60
CA THR A 176 5.61 21.60 3.73
C THR A 176 6.60 22.41 2.90
N LEU A 177 6.30 22.59 1.61
CA LEU A 177 7.08 23.48 0.77
C LEU A 177 6.57 24.90 1.04
N ASP A 178 7.33 25.65 1.84
CA ASP A 178 7.08 27.07 2.07
C ASP A 178 7.11 27.81 0.72
N GLY A 179 5.99 28.43 0.34
CA GLY A 179 5.92 29.32 -0.82
C GLY A 179 4.98 28.93 -1.96
N HIS A 180 4.24 27.81 -1.89
CA HIS A 180 3.23 27.50 -2.90
C HIS A 180 1.87 28.09 -2.55
N ALA A 181 1.17 28.62 -3.56
CA ALA A 181 -0.22 29.03 -3.44
C ALA A 181 -1.05 27.86 -2.87
N GLU A 182 -1.73 28.12 -1.77
CA GLU A 182 -2.63 27.14 -1.16
C GLU A 182 -3.78 26.86 -2.11
N LEU A 183 -4.12 25.58 -2.29
CA LEU A 183 -5.28 25.19 -3.11
C LEU A 183 -6.53 25.85 -2.54
N THR A 184 -7.28 26.55 -3.38
CA THR A 184 -8.59 27.05 -3.01
C THR A 184 -9.57 25.89 -2.78
N GLN A 185 -10.68 26.17 -2.09
CA GLN A 185 -11.75 25.20 -1.87
C GLN A 185 -12.26 24.57 -3.17
N ASN A 186 -12.47 25.40 -4.19
CA ASN A 186 -13.01 24.95 -5.46
C ASN A 186 -12.00 24.13 -6.25
N GLU A 187 -10.71 24.49 -6.21
CA GLU A 187 -9.65 23.70 -6.84
C GLU A 187 -9.49 22.34 -6.16
N ALA A 188 -9.42 22.31 -4.82
CA ALA A 188 -9.33 21.06 -4.08
C ALA A 188 -10.53 20.14 -4.36
N ARG A 189 -11.74 20.71 -4.39
CA ARG A 189 -12.96 19.97 -4.75
C ARG A 189 -12.89 19.41 -6.16
N LEU A 190 -12.51 20.24 -7.14
CA LEU A 190 -12.35 19.83 -8.53
C LEU A 190 -11.36 18.66 -8.66
N PHE A 191 -10.18 18.76 -8.05
CA PHE A 191 -9.18 17.71 -8.12
C PHE A 191 -9.63 16.43 -7.43
N CYS A 192 -10.30 16.52 -6.28
CA CYS A 192 -10.87 15.36 -5.61
C CYS A 192 -11.94 14.67 -6.48
N ASP A 193 -12.87 15.42 -7.05
CA ASP A 193 -13.97 14.86 -7.84
C ASP A 193 -13.49 14.26 -9.17
N LEU A 194 -12.52 14.89 -9.84
CA LEU A 194 -11.85 14.30 -11.01
C LEU A 194 -11.12 13.01 -10.66
N THR A 195 -10.34 13.02 -9.57
CA THR A 195 -9.56 11.85 -9.15
C THR A 195 -10.49 10.69 -8.77
N ARG A 196 -11.59 10.94 -8.05
CA ARG A 196 -12.63 9.95 -7.73
C ARG A 196 -13.25 9.34 -8.99
N SER A 197 -13.52 10.17 -10.00
CA SER A 197 -14.05 9.72 -11.29
C SER A 197 -13.06 8.79 -11.99
N TYR A 198 -11.77 9.14 -12.00
CA TYR A 198 -10.72 8.28 -12.55
C TYR A 198 -10.55 6.97 -11.77
N ILE A 199 -10.54 7.02 -10.43
CA ILE A 199 -10.49 5.84 -9.57
C ILE A 199 -11.62 4.87 -9.92
N THR A 200 -12.86 5.38 -9.99
CA THR A 200 -14.03 4.57 -10.34
C THR A 200 -13.87 3.93 -11.72
N TYR A 201 -13.40 4.70 -12.71
CA TYR A 201 -13.14 4.18 -14.05
C TYR A 201 -12.06 3.08 -14.04
N LEU A 202 -10.95 3.30 -13.33
CA LEU A 202 -9.83 2.36 -13.25
C LEU A 202 -10.21 1.05 -12.56
N LEU A 203 -10.99 1.09 -11.47
CA LEU A 203 -11.47 -0.12 -10.80
C LEU A 203 -12.30 -0.98 -11.75
N ASN A 204 -13.20 -0.37 -12.53
CA ASN A 204 -14.01 -1.07 -13.53
C ASN A 204 -13.16 -1.62 -14.68
N GLU A 205 -12.19 -0.84 -15.18
CA GLU A 205 -11.28 -1.30 -16.23
C GLU A 205 -10.37 -2.43 -15.76
N HIS A 206 -9.88 -2.38 -14.52
CA HIS A 206 -9.12 -3.45 -13.90
C HIS A 206 -9.96 -4.74 -13.84
N ALA A 207 -11.19 -4.67 -13.33
CA ALA A 207 -12.11 -5.80 -13.29
C ALA A 207 -12.39 -6.37 -14.69
N ARG A 208 -12.56 -5.52 -15.71
CA ARG A 208 -12.74 -5.93 -17.11
C ARG A 208 -11.51 -6.62 -17.69
N LEU A 209 -10.30 -6.21 -17.30
CA LEU A 209 -9.04 -6.78 -17.79
C LEU A 209 -8.70 -8.10 -17.09
N VAL A 210 -8.88 -8.18 -15.78
CA VAL A 210 -8.66 -9.40 -14.99
C VAL A 210 -9.76 -10.43 -15.25
N GLY A 211 -11.01 -9.99 -15.38
CA GLY A 211 -12.19 -10.80 -15.67
C GLY A 211 -12.29 -11.30 -17.11
N LYS A 212 -11.29 -11.05 -17.97
CA LYS A 212 -11.11 -11.74 -19.26
C LYS A 212 -10.18 -12.94 -19.05
N PRO A 213 -10.67 -14.13 -18.63
CA PRO A 213 -9.95 -15.34 -18.96
C PRO A 213 -9.91 -15.40 -20.49
N GLY A 214 -8.74 -15.70 -21.04
CA GLY A 214 -8.54 -15.84 -22.49
C GLY A 214 -9.69 -16.64 -23.13
N ARG A 215 -10.04 -16.27 -24.36
CA ARG A 215 -11.02 -16.96 -25.21
C ARG A 215 -10.68 -18.45 -25.51
N GLU A 216 -9.79 -19.06 -24.73
CA GLU A 216 -9.20 -20.39 -24.92
C GLU A 216 -10.06 -21.52 -24.33
N ARG A 217 -10.94 -21.26 -23.35
CA ARG A 217 -11.72 -22.35 -22.72
C ARG A 217 -13.02 -22.73 -23.44
N ARG A 218 -13.52 -21.91 -24.40
CA ARG A 218 -14.75 -22.23 -25.14
C ARG A 218 -14.55 -23.07 -26.41
N ARG A 219 -13.32 -23.27 -26.89
CA ARG A 219 -13.05 -24.10 -28.09
C ARG A 219 -12.61 -25.54 -27.78
N ARG A 220 -12.48 -25.91 -26.50
CA ARG A 220 -12.06 -27.26 -26.07
C ARG A 220 -13.20 -28.17 -25.61
N MET A 221 -14.45 -27.73 -25.76
CA MET A 221 -15.65 -28.55 -25.51
C MET A 221 -16.49 -28.80 -26.78
N GLU A 222 -16.02 -28.34 -27.96
CA GLU A 222 -16.70 -28.54 -29.26
C GLU A 222 -15.83 -29.35 -30.25
N ARG A 223 -14.92 -30.22 -29.76
CA ARG A 223 -14.23 -31.21 -30.58
C ARG A 223 -14.29 -32.58 -29.95
#